data_AF-A0A183BGF2-F1
#
_entry.id   AF-A0A183BGF2-F1
#
_cell.length_a   1.000
_cell.length_b   1.000
_cell.length_c   1.000
_cell.angle_alpha   90.00
_cell.angle_beta   90.00
_cell.angle_gamma   90.00
#
_symmetry.space_group_name_H-M   'P 1'
#
loop_
_entity.id
_entity.type
_entity.pdbx_description
1 polymer ?
#
loop_
_entity_poly.entity_id
_entity_poly.type
_entity_poly.pdbx_seq_one_letter_code
_entity_poly.pdbx_strand_id
1 'polypeptide(L)' 'MRFAPSKCKMLLQDWVGPAPSLTLTGEVIEQVDAFCYLGSYISPGGRIMDEVSARIQMARLAFANLRHLWRRRDIR' A
#
# COMPACT_ATOMS: atom_id res chain seq x y z
N MET A 1 -20.35 15.02 -6.98
CA MET A 1 -18.94 14.59 -7.06
C MET A 1 -18.66 14.12 -8.48
N ARG A 2 -17.52 14.49 -9.08
CA ARG A 2 -17.05 13.98 -10.38
C ARG A 2 -15.72 13.28 -10.14
N PHE A 3 -15.64 12.01 -10.51
CA PHE A 3 -14.40 11.24 -10.46
C PHE A 3 -13.72 11.31 -11.83
N ALA A 4 -12.39 11.38 -11.85
CA ALA A 4 -11.61 11.22 -13.06
C ALA A 4 -11.22 9.74 -13.15
N PRO A 5 -11.75 8.95 -14.11
CA PRO A 5 -11.49 7.51 -14.16
C PRO A 5 -10.01 7.16 -14.23
N SER A 6 -9.22 7.96 -14.96
CA SER A 6 -7.76 7.84 -15.03
C SER A 6 -7.02 7.96 -13.69
N LYS A 7 -7.68 8.47 -12.64
CA LYS A 7 -7.13 8.56 -11.28
C LYS A 7 -7.77 7.56 -10.32
N CYS A 8 -8.71 6.75 -10.79
CA CYS A 8 -9.41 5.77 -9.99
C CYS A 8 -8.80 4.38 -10.21
N LYS A 9 -8.67 3.64 -9.10
CA LYS A 9 -8.28 2.24 -9.09
C LYS A 9 -9.23 1.49 -8.17
N MET A 10 -9.47 0.22 -8.48
CA MET A 10 -10.37 -0.64 -7.71
C MET A 10 -9.55 -1.68 -6.97
N LEU A 11 -9.71 -1.75 -5.65
CA LEU A 11 -9.26 -2.88 -4.85
C LEU A 11 -10.49 -3.73 -4.51
N LEU A 12 -10.45 -5.02 -4.80
CA LEU A 12 -11.48 -5.95 -4.36
C LEU A 12 -11.13 -6.47 -2.97
N GLN A 13 -12.06 -6.38 -2.02
CA GLN A 13 -11.89 -6.93 -0.68
C GLN A 13 -12.93 -8.03 -0.47
N ASP A 14 -12.48 -9.22 -0.04
CA ASP A 14 -13.32 -10.40 0.21
C ASP A 14 -14.25 -10.82 -0.96
N TRP A 15 -13.88 -10.46 -2.20
CA TRP A 15 -14.69 -10.78 -3.38
C TRP A 15 -14.61 -12.27 -3.71
N VAL A 16 -15.78 -12.90 -3.83
CA VAL A 16 -15.91 -14.31 -4.21
C VAL A 16 -16.55 -14.38 -5.59
N GLY A 17 -15.72 -14.54 -6.62
CA GLY A 17 -16.15 -14.64 -8.02
C GLY A 17 -15.08 -14.18 -9.00
N PRO A 18 -15.37 -14.20 -10.32
CA PRO A 18 -14.51 -13.58 -11.32
C PRO A 18 -14.34 -12.08 -11.03
N ALA A 19 -13.17 -11.53 -11.36
CA ALA A 19 -12.91 -10.10 -11.26
C ALA A 19 -14.00 -9.29 -12.00
N PRO A 20 -14.73 -8.38 -11.34
CA PRO A 20 -15.74 -7.56 -11.98
C PRO A 20 -15.08 -6.49 -12.85
N SER A 21 -15.70 -6.14 -13.97
CA SER A 21 -15.31 -4.99 -14.79
C SER A 21 -16.08 -3.75 -14.37
N LEU A 22 -15.47 -2.89 -13.55
CA LEU A 22 -16.07 -1.62 -13.18
C LEU A 22 -15.80 -0.58 -14.27
N THR A 23 -16.86 -0.02 -14.86
CA THR A 23 -16.74 1.06 -15.86
C THR A 23 -17.23 2.37 -15.26
N LEU A 24 -16.39 3.41 -15.31
CA LEU A 24 -16.73 4.77 -14.89
C LEU A 24 -16.61 5.70 -16.10
N THR A 25 -17.73 6.38 -16.44
CA THR A 25 -17.81 7.29 -17.59
C THR A 25 -17.28 6.71 -18.91
N GLY A 26 -17.49 5.41 -19.15
CA GLY A 26 -17.04 4.71 -20.36
C GLY A 26 -15.60 4.17 -20.31
N GLU A 27 -14.85 4.45 -19.24
CA GLU A 27 -13.51 3.90 -19.02
C GLU A 27 -13.55 2.77 -17.98
N VAL A 28 -12.89 1.65 -18.29
CA VAL A 28 -12.74 0.54 -17.33
C VAL A 28 -11.71 0.93 -16.29
N ILE A 29 -12.08 0.77 -15.02
CA ILE A 29 -11.20 1.04 -13.88
C ILE A 29 -10.23 -0.12 -13.71
N GLU A 30 -8.94 0.22 -13.58
CA GLU A 30 -7.88 -0.74 -13.26
C GLU A 30 -8.15 -1.38 -11.89
N GLN A 31 -8.18 -2.71 -11.86
CA GLN A 31 -8.12 -3.45 -10.60
C GLN A 31 -6.67 -3.57 -10.13
N VAL A 32 -6.44 -3.32 -8.85
CA VAL A 32 -5.14 -3.52 -8.19
C VAL A 32 -5.23 -4.55 -7.08
N ASP A 33 -4.11 -5.22 -6.81
CA ASP A 33 -3.99 -6.20 -5.72
C ASP A 33 -3.54 -5.56 -4.40
N ALA A 34 -3.24 -4.26 -4.40
CA ALA A 34 -3.04 -3.44 -3.21
C ALA A 34 -2.90 -1.96 -3.59
N PHE A 35 -3.02 -1.07 -2.59
CA PHE A 35 -2.63 0.32 -2.74
C PHE A 35 -1.99 0.89 -1.47
N CYS A 36 -1.11 1.89 -1.66
CA CYS A 36 -0.55 2.65 -0.56
C CYS A 36 -1.44 3.88 -0.30
N TYR A 37 -1.97 4.00 0.91
CA TYR A 37 -2.74 5.14 1.35
C TYR A 37 -2.15 5.70 2.63
N LEU A 38 -1.72 6.97 2.58
CA LEU A 38 -1.11 7.68 3.71
C LEU A 38 0.05 6.90 4.37
N GLY A 39 0.79 6.10 3.59
CA GLY A 39 1.91 5.28 4.06
C GLY A 39 1.52 3.91 4.62
N SER A 40 0.23 3.60 4.70
CA SER A 40 -0.29 2.25 4.99
C SER A 40 -0.54 1.48 3.70
N TYR A 41 -0.21 0.19 3.72
CA TYR A 41 -0.46 -0.72 2.60
C TYR A 41 -1.78 -1.45 2.83
N ILE A 42 -2.71 -1.34 1.89
CA ILE A 42 -4.04 -1.96 1.97
C ILE A 42 -4.10 -3.07 0.92
N SER A 43 -4.40 -4.29 1.36
CA SER A 43 -4.50 -5.49 0.51
C SER A 43 -5.90 -6.14 0.58
N PRO A 44 -6.30 -6.95 -0.43
CA PRO A 44 -7.61 -7.59 -0.53
C PRO A 44 -7.99 -8.44 0.67
N GLY A 45 -6.99 -9.04 1.33
CA GLY A 45 -7.22 -9.89 2.48
C GLY A 45 -7.43 -9.11 3.78
N GLY A 46 -7.33 -7.77 3.77
CA GLY A 46 -7.42 -6.93 4.97
C GLY A 46 -6.40 -7.30 6.05
N ARG A 47 -5.34 -8.02 5.68
CA ARG A 47 -4.45 -8.68 6.63
C ARG A 47 -3.47 -7.66 7.20
N ILE A 48 -3.75 -7.24 8.43
CA ILE A 48 -2.85 -6.39 9.24
C ILE A 48 -1.42 -6.96 9.28
N MET A 49 -1.25 -8.28 9.20
CA MET A 49 0.06 -8.93 9.21
C MET A 49 0.97 -8.48 8.06
N ASP A 50 0.44 -8.28 6.86
CA ASP A 50 1.23 -7.86 5.69
C ASP A 50 1.70 -6.41 5.87
N GLU A 51 0.83 -5.54 6.39
CA GLU A 51 1.17 -4.16 6.70
C GLU A 51 2.21 -4.07 7.82
N VAL A 52 2.03 -4.83 8.91
CA VAL A 52 3.00 -4.90 10.01
C VAL A 52 4.36 -5.37 9.50
N SER A 53 4.37 -6.40 8.66
CA SER A 53 5.60 -6.91 8.04
C SER A 53 6.28 -5.85 7.17
N ALA A 54 5.50 -5.12 6.36
CA ALA A 54 6.02 -4.03 5.53
C ALA A 54 6.59 -2.88 6.38
N ARG A 55 5.91 -2.46 7.45
CA ARG A 55 6.39 -1.42 8.37
C ARG A 55 7.67 -1.85 9.10
N ILE A 56 7.77 -3.12 9.53
CA ILE A 56 9.00 -3.66 10.12
C ILE A 56 10.15 -3.62 9.11
N GLN A 57 9.92 -3.97 7.84
CA GLN A 57 10.95 -3.89 6.80
C GLN A 57 11.41 -2.46 6.55
N MET A 58 10.47 -1.50 6.47
CA MET A 58 10.80 -0.08 6.30
C MET A 58 11.62 0.45 7.48
N ALA A 59 11.23 0.11 8.72
CA ALA A 59 11.99 0.46 9.90
C ALA A 59 13.40 -0.14 9.85
N ARG A 60 13.53 -1.44 9.55
CA ARG A 60 14.83 -2.12 9.40
C ARG A 60 15.74 -1.42 8.41
N LEU A 61 15.21 -1.01 7.25
CA LEU A 61 15.97 -0.27 6.24
C LEU A 61 16.42 1.10 6.77
N ALA A 62 15.53 1.85 7.42
CA ALA A 62 15.88 3.14 8.03
C ALA A 62 16.97 2.98 9.09
N PHE A 63 16.85 2.01 10.00
CA PHE A 63 17.86 1.72 11.01
C PHE A 63 19.20 1.30 10.40
N ALA A 64 19.18 0.49 9.32
CA ALA A 64 20.39 0.10 8.60
C ALA A 64 21.10 1.30 7.97
N ASN A 65 20.35 2.25 7.41
CA ASN A 65 20.90 3.48 6.84
C ASN A 65 21.54 4.37 7.91
N LEU A 66 20.98 4.37 9.12
CA LEU A 66 21.49 5.15 10.26
C LEU A 66 22.63 4.44 11.02
N ARG A 67 23.11 3.27 10.56
CA ARG A 67 24.19 2.48 11.20
C ARG A 67 25.44 3.28 11.54
N HIS A 68 25.81 4.21 10.68
CA HIS A 68 26.97 5.08 10.90
C HIS A 68 26.75 6.06 12.06
N LEU A 69 25.53 6.57 12.25
CA LEU A 69 25.17 7.41 13.39
C LEU A 69 25.09 6.60 14.68
N TRP A 70 24.56 5.38 14.67
CA TRP A 70 24.51 4.54 15.87
C TRP A 70 25.89 4.17 16.43
N ARG A 71 26.94 4.21 15.59
CA ARG A 71 28.33 3.94 15.99
C ARG A 71 29.05 5.16 16.57
N ARG A 72 28.47 6.35 16.43
CA ARG A 72 29.03 7.58 16.99
C ARG A 72 28.91 7.56 18.50
N ARG A 73 30.02 7.84 19.19
CA ARG A 73 30.07 7.92 20.67
C ARG A 73 29.87 9.33 21.22
N ASP A 74 29.70 10.30 20.32
CA ASP A 74 29.53 11.73 20.62
C ASP A 74 28.06 12.18 20.59
N ILE A 75 27.13 11.25 20.32
CA ILE A 75 25.69 11.47 20.45
C ILE A 75 25.31 11.05 21.88
N ARG A 76 24.97 12.03 22.73
CA ARG A 76 24.58 11.84 24.13
C ARG A 76 23.08 11.66 24.29
#